data_AF-R7V7M9-F1
#
_entry.id   AF-R7V7M9-F1
#
_cell.length_a   1.000
_cell.length_b   1.000
_cell.length_c   1.000
_cell.angle_alpha   90.00
_cell.angle_beta   90.00
_cell.angle_gamma   90.00
#
_symmetry.space_group_name_H-M   'P 1'
#
loop_
_entity.id
_entity.type
_entity.pdbx_description
1 polymer ?
#
loop_
_entity_poly.entity_id
_entity_poly.type
_entity_poly.pdbx_seq_one_letter_code
_entity_poly.pdbx_strand_id
1 'polypeptide(L)'
;MRNDICNHLIELEEELSRYFPDKEKEEESFYSSVRYSFSPLNYVEDLKNAIQDYFFELQNDSTSEAKFKCEDLATFWCSLSELYQKKSKIARGYLLPFTSTYK
;
A
#
# COMPACT_ATOMS: atom_id res chain seq x y z
N MET A 1 0.44 29.19 26.92
CA MET A 1 0.77 29.18 25.49
C MET A 1 1.46 27.89 25.05
N ARG A 2 2.66 27.51 25.54
CA ARG A 2 3.31 26.24 25.14
C ARG A 2 2.51 24.99 25.56
N ASN A 3 1.97 24.98 26.78
CA ASN A 3 1.13 23.87 27.26
C ASN A 3 -0.19 23.76 26.48
N ASP A 4 -0.78 24.88 26.07
CA ASP A 4 -2.05 24.87 25.32
C ASP A 4 -1.85 24.26 23.92
N ILE A 5 -0.71 24.55 23.28
CA ILE A 5 -0.32 23.92 22.01
C ILE A 5 -0.08 22.43 22.20
N CYS A 6 0.65 22.02 23.24
CA CYS A 6 0.89 20.59 23.51
C CYS A 6 -0.41 19.83 23.76
N ASN A 7 -1.31 20.38 24.58
CA ASN A 7 -2.60 19.75 24.87
C ASN A 7 -3.44 19.62 23.61
N HIS A 8 -3.49 20.66 22.78
CA HIS A 8 -4.23 20.60 21.52
C HIS A 8 -3.66 19.55 20.55
N LEU A 9 -2.34 19.38 20.49
CA LEU A 9 -1.72 18.35 19.65
C LEU A 9 -2.02 16.93 20.16
N ILE A 10 -2.08 16.73 21.48
CA ILE A 10 -2.47 15.44 22.08
C ILE A 10 -3.94 15.13 21.77
N GLU A 11 -4.85 16.09 21.97
CA GLU A 11 -6.27 15.92 21.63
C GLU A 11 -6.45 15.62 20.12
N LEU A 12 -5.69 16.29 19.26
CA LEU A 12 -5.73 16.06 17.82
C LEU A 12 -5.23 14.65 17.46
N GLU A 13 -4.15 14.18 18.09
CA GLU A 13 -3.64 12.81 17.92
C GLU A 13 -4.68 11.79 18.37
N GLU A 14 -5.32 12.00 19.52
CA GLU A 14 -6.37 11.12 20.04
C GLU A 14 -7.56 11.05 19.09
N GLU A 15 -8.09 12.18 18.61
CA GLU A 15 -9.19 12.19 17.65
C GLU A 15 -8.80 11.54 16.33
N LEU A 16 -7.60 11.79 15.81
CA LEU A 16 -7.12 11.13 14.59
C LEU A 16 -7.01 9.62 14.76
N SER A 17 -6.51 9.14 15.90
CA SER A 17 -6.41 7.69 16.17
C SER A 17 -7.77 6.98 16.20
N ARG A 18 -8.85 7.70 16.56
CA ARG A 18 -10.22 7.16 16.51
C ARG A 18 -10.73 7.00 15.09
N TYR A 19 -10.36 7.91 14.18
CA TYR A 19 -10.73 7.82 12.76
C TYR A 19 -9.81 6.90 11.97
N PHE A 20 -8.55 6.79 12.36
CA PHE A 20 -7.50 5.99 11.73
C PHE A 20 -6.89 5.03 12.76
N PRO A 21 -7.59 3.94 13.12
CA PRO A 21 -7.08 2.99 14.08
C PRO A 21 -5.76 2.40 13.60
N ASP A 22 -4.84 2.15 14.54
CA ASP A 22 -3.57 1.48 14.26
C ASP A 22 -3.85 0.17 13.54
N LYS A 23 -3.26 0.05 12.35
CA LYS A 23 -3.34 -1.15 11.55
C LYS A 23 -2.32 -2.15 12.06
N GLU A 24 -2.58 -3.43 11.85
CA GLU A 24 -1.57 -4.45 12.10
C GLU A 24 -0.33 -4.15 11.24
N LYS A 25 0.87 -4.36 11.79
CA LYS A 25 2.14 -4.14 11.07
C LYS A 25 2.19 -4.82 9.70
N GLU A 26 1.55 -5.98 9.58
CA GLU A 26 1.42 -6.71 8.31
C GLU A 26 0.60 -5.90 7.29
N GLU A 27 -0.48 -5.25 7.72
CA GLU A 27 -1.31 -4.39 6.86
C GLU A 27 -0.51 -3.16 6.43
N GLU A 28 0.16 -2.48 7.36
CA GLU A 28 1.01 -1.31 7.07
C GLU A 28 2.12 -1.65 6.07
N SER A 29 2.82 -2.76 6.28
CA SER A 29 3.85 -3.27 5.38
C SER A 29 3.26 -3.59 4.01
N PHE A 30 2.06 -4.17 3.97
CA PHE A 30 1.37 -4.44 2.71
C PHE A 30 1.02 -3.16 1.94
N TYR A 31 0.48 -2.13 2.60
CA TYR A 31 0.21 -0.84 1.95
C TYR A 31 1.49 -0.19 1.42
N SER A 32 2.55 -0.23 2.20
CA SER A 32 3.85 0.29 1.79
C SER A 32 4.34 -0.46 0.55
N SER A 33 4.28 -1.78 0.55
CA SER A 33 4.70 -2.59 -0.60
C SER A 33 3.86 -2.35 -1.84
N VAL A 34 2.56 -2.07 -1.70
CA VAL A 34 1.68 -1.76 -2.81
C VAL A 34 1.93 -0.35 -3.37
N ARG A 35 2.20 0.65 -2.53
CA ARG A 35 2.45 2.04 -2.96
C ARG A 35 3.87 2.27 -3.47
N TYR A 36 4.83 1.53 -2.92
CA TYR A 36 6.25 1.72 -3.15
C TYR A 36 6.90 0.43 -3.67
N SER A 37 6.21 -0.30 -4.54
CA SER A 37 6.61 -1.65 -4.97
C SER A 37 8.05 -1.73 -5.49
N PHE A 38 8.50 -0.71 -6.21
CA PHE A 38 9.85 -0.63 -6.77
C PHE A 38 10.79 0.30 -5.98
N SER A 39 10.38 0.74 -4.79
CA SER A 39 11.23 1.56 -3.93
C SER A 39 12.25 0.67 -3.21
N PRO A 40 13.52 1.10 -3.10
CA PRO A 40 14.52 0.42 -2.28
C PRO A 40 14.19 0.46 -0.78
N LEU A 41 13.21 1.27 -0.37
CA LEU A 41 12.73 1.40 1.02
C LEU A 41 11.55 0.48 1.35
N ASN A 42 11.20 -0.43 0.44
CA ASN A 42 10.09 -1.35 0.65
C ASN A 42 10.50 -2.53 1.55
N TYR A 43 9.98 -2.56 2.78
CA TYR A 43 10.22 -3.63 3.74
C TYR A 43 9.22 -4.77 3.54
N VAL A 44 9.56 -5.69 2.64
CA VAL A 44 8.73 -6.86 2.31
C VAL A 44 8.87 -7.98 3.36
N GLU A 45 9.80 -7.85 4.31
CA GLU A 45 10.15 -8.87 5.31
C GLU A 45 9.04 -9.14 6.33
N ASP A 46 8.18 -8.17 6.59
CA ASP A 46 7.04 -8.28 7.51
C ASP A 46 5.79 -8.90 6.85
N LEU A 47 5.87 -9.30 5.58
CA LEU A 47 4.78 -9.94 4.84
C LEU A 47 4.86 -11.46 4.91
N LYS A 48 3.69 -12.12 4.85
CA LYS A 48 3.63 -13.58 4.69
C LYS A 48 4.41 -14.02 3.44
N ASN A 49 5.17 -15.10 3.54
CA ASN A 49 6.06 -15.62 2.49
C ASN A 49 5.46 -15.58 1.07
N ALA A 50 4.21 -16.05 0.90
CA ALA A 50 3.56 -16.08 -0.42
C ALA A 50 3.29 -14.69 -1.04
N ILE A 51 3.17 -13.65 -0.20
CA ILE A 51 3.04 -12.25 -0.60
C ILE A 51 4.42 -11.63 -0.79
N GLN A 52 5.39 -12.00 0.04
CA GLN A 52 6.76 -11.56 -0.11
C GLN A 52 7.38 -12.01 -1.44
N ASP A 53 7.25 -13.29 -1.79
CA ASP A 53 7.71 -13.86 -3.06
C ASP A 53 7.12 -13.11 -4.26
N TYR A 54 5.88 -12.63 -4.15
CA TYR A 54 5.24 -11.85 -5.20
C TYR A 54 5.93 -10.52 -5.44
N PHE A 55 6.17 -9.75 -4.37
CA PHE A 55 6.80 -8.45 -4.52
C PHE A 55 8.24 -8.61 -5.01
N PHE A 56 8.93 -9.69 -4.64
CA PHE A 56 10.23 -10.02 -5.24
C PHE A 56 10.12 -10.35 -6.74
N GLU A 57 9.19 -11.19 -7.17
CA GLU A 57 8.97 -11.46 -8.60
C GLU A 57 8.64 -10.17 -9.37
N LEU A 58 7.77 -9.33 -8.81
CA LEU A 58 7.35 -8.06 -9.41
C LEU A 58 8.53 -7.08 -9.52
N GLN A 59 9.34 -6.95 -8.47
CA GLN A 59 10.53 -6.08 -8.45
C GLN A 59 11.60 -6.49 -9.47
N ASN A 60 11.67 -7.79 -9.81
CA ASN A 60 12.59 -8.31 -10.81
C ASN A 60 12.09 -8.15 -12.25
N ASP A 61 10.83 -7.76 -12.46
CA ASP A 61 10.27 -7.49 -13.79
C ASP A 61 10.47 -6.03 -14.20
N SER A 62 11.47 -5.80 -15.05
CA SER A 62 11.78 -4.48 -15.62
C SER A 62 10.65 -3.90 -16.47
N THR A 63 9.78 -4.75 -17.05
CA THR A 63 8.61 -4.28 -17.81
C THR A 63 7.57 -3.69 -16.87
N SER A 64 7.32 -4.36 -15.75
CA SER A 64 6.42 -3.86 -14.70
C SER A 64 6.97 -2.60 -14.04
N GLU A 65 8.28 -2.51 -13.82
CA GLU A 65 8.91 -1.28 -13.31
C GLU A 65 8.72 -0.10 -14.28
N ALA A 66 8.91 -0.32 -15.57
CA ALA A 66 8.69 0.71 -16.59
C ALA A 66 7.23 1.18 -16.64
N LYS A 67 6.27 0.25 -16.52
CA LYS A 67 4.84 0.59 -16.43
C LYS A 67 4.53 1.39 -15.17
N PHE A 68 5.06 0.97 -14.02
CA PHE A 68 4.86 1.66 -12.74
C PHE A 68 5.33 3.13 -12.78
N LYS A 69 6.38 3.44 -13.54
CA LYS A 69 6.90 4.81 -13.71
C LYS A 69 6.07 5.66 -14.68
N CYS A 70 5.31 5.03 -15.58
CA CYS A 70 4.58 5.71 -16.65
C CYS A 70 3.07 5.81 -16.39
N GLU A 71 2.52 4.88 -15.62
CA GLU A 71 1.09 4.78 -15.31
C GLU A 71 0.82 5.32 -13.89
N ASP A 72 -0.41 5.77 -13.65
CA ASP A 72 -0.85 6.00 -12.27
C ASP A 72 -1.01 4.67 -11.53
N LEU A 73 -0.94 4.73 -10.19
CA LEU A 73 -0.93 3.55 -9.34
C LEU A 73 -2.17 2.66 -9.55
N ALA A 74 -3.35 3.24 -9.74
CA ALA A 74 -4.58 2.49 -9.96
C ALA A 74 -4.54 1.74 -11.29
N THR A 75 -4.16 2.43 -12.37
CA THR A 75 -4.03 1.85 -13.71
C THR A 75 -2.98 0.73 -13.73
N PHE A 76 -1.84 0.93 -13.08
CA PHE A 76 -0.79 -0.08 -12.96
C PHE A 76 -1.29 -1.38 -12.30
N TRP A 77 -1.93 -1.27 -11.13
CA TRP A 77 -2.43 -2.45 -10.43
C TRP A 77 -3.60 -3.12 -11.16
N CYS A 78 -4.38 -2.37 -11.93
CA CYS A 78 -5.40 -2.91 -12.84
C CYS A 78 -4.77 -3.65 -14.03
N SER A 79 -3.71 -3.12 -14.64
CA SER A 79 -3.03 -3.75 -15.78
C SER A 79 -2.32 -5.06 -15.40
N LEU A 80 -1.86 -5.17 -14.15
CA LEU A 80 -1.33 -6.42 -13.59
C LEU A 80 -2.40 -7.47 -13.26
N SER A 81 -3.69 -7.16 -13.37
CA SER A 81 -4.76 -8.10 -13.00
C SER A 81 -4.87 -9.31 -13.93
N GLU A 82 -4.40 -9.20 -15.18
CA GLU A 82 -4.38 -10.32 -16.13
C GLU A 82 -3.27 -11.32 -15.82
N LEU A 83 -2.10 -10.83 -15.40
CA LEU A 83 -0.93 -11.66 -15.08
C LEU A 83 -0.94 -12.16 -13.62
N TYR A 84 -1.48 -11.36 -12.70
CA TYR A 84 -1.42 -11.59 -11.26
C TYR A 84 -2.79 -11.43 -10.58
N GLN A 85 -3.81 -12.07 -11.14
CA GLN A 85 -5.22 -11.88 -10.80
C GLN A 85 -5.57 -11.93 -9.31
N LYS A 86 -5.00 -12.89 -8.55
CA LYS A 86 -5.25 -12.99 -7.09
C LYS A 86 -4.56 -11.89 -6.29
N LYS A 87 -3.36 -11.46 -6.69
CA LYS A 87 -2.50 -10.56 -5.92
C LYS A 87 -2.81 -9.09 -6.23
N SER A 88 -3.04 -8.77 -7.50
CA SER A 88 -3.62 -7.49 -7.95
C SER A 88 -5.00 -7.22 -7.31
N LYS A 89 -5.83 -8.25 -7.11
CA LYS A 89 -7.14 -8.08 -6.44
C LYS A 89 -7.00 -7.56 -5.00
N ILE A 90 -6.00 -8.05 -4.26
CA ILE A 90 -5.74 -7.59 -2.89
C ILE A 90 -5.22 -6.15 -2.92
N ALA A 91 -4.24 -5.84 -3.76
CA ALA A 91 -3.71 -4.48 -3.92
C ALA A 91 -4.81 -3.46 -4.30
N ARG A 92 -5.70 -3.81 -5.24
CA ARG A 92 -6.87 -2.99 -5.62
C ARG A 92 -7.84 -2.81 -4.46
N GLY A 93 -8.05 -3.86 -3.67
CA GLY A 93 -8.82 -3.86 -2.41
C GLY A 93 -8.48 -2.68 -1.50
N TYR A 94 -7.20 -2.34 -1.46
CA TYR A 94 -6.62 -1.37 -0.55
C TYR A 94 -6.39 0.00 -1.17
N LEU A 95 -6.16 0.07 -2.49
CA LEU A 95 -5.87 1.32 -3.19
C LEU A 95 -7.10 2.05 -3.72
N LEU A 96 -8.14 1.31 -4.09
CA LEU A 96 -9.28 1.87 -4.78
C LEU A 96 -10.44 2.05 -3.80
N PRO A 97 -10.95 3.28 -3.61
CA PRO A 97 -12.26 3.43 -3.00
C PRO A 97 -13.29 2.75 -3.92
N PHE A 98 -14.13 1.90 -3.35
CA PHE A 98 -15.16 1.14 -4.07
C PHE A 98 -14.61 0.24 -5.18
N THR A 99 -13.92 -0.83 -4.77
CA THR A 99 -13.31 -1.86 -5.63
C THR A 99 -14.27 -2.51 -6.64
N SER A 100 -15.58 -2.40 -6.43
CA SER A 100 -16.62 -2.86 -7.36
C SER A 100 -16.80 -1.97 -8.60
N THR A 101 -16.26 -0.75 -8.60
CA THR A 101 -16.43 0.25 -9.67
C THR A 101 -15.49 0.02 -10.85
N TYR A 102 -14.31 -0.55 -10.58
CA TYR A 102 -13.27 -0.79 -11.56
C TYR A 102 -13.35 -2.26 -12.01
N LYS A 103 -14.27 -2.54 -12.95
CA LYS A 103 -14.42 -3.85 -13.61
C LYS A 103 -13.79 -3.82 -15.00
#